data_AF-A0A1M6IMS2-F1
#
_entry.id   AF-A0A1M6IMS2-F1
#
_cell.length_a   1.000
_cell.length_b   1.000
_cell.length_c   1.000
_cell.angle_alpha   90.00
_cell.angle_beta   90.00
_cell.angle_gamma   90.00
#
_symmetry.space_group_name_H-M   'P 1'
#
loop_
_entity.id
_entity.type
_entity.pdbx_description
1 polymer ?
#
loop_
_entity_poly.entity_id
_entity_poly.type
_entity_poly.pdbx_seq_one_letter_code
_entity_poly.pdbx_strand_id
1 'polypeptide(L)'
;MYCPHCHSELKDDATFCPHCGSDADTGWKEGAEFTDLETPDYDEMLENEFGVDGTGKKGKTNLLAAIAAIIVALAFIAAFVF
;
A
#
# COMPACT_ATOMS: atom_id res chain seq x y z
N MET A 1 -7.92 29.42 -27.45
CA MET A 1 -7.25 28.17 -27.88
C MET A 1 -8.05 26.93 -27.41
N TYR A 2 -7.68 25.69 -27.76
CA TYR A 2 -8.39 24.48 -27.27
C TYR A 2 -7.46 23.56 -26.48
N CYS A 3 -7.98 22.95 -25.41
CA CYS A 3 -7.24 22.03 -24.56
C CYS A 3 -6.81 20.78 -25.35
N PRO A 4 -5.52 20.41 -25.36
CA PRO A 4 -5.03 19.23 -26.09
C PRO A 4 -5.46 17.88 -25.49
N HIS A 5 -6.02 17.87 -24.27
CA HIS A 5 -6.51 16.67 -23.59
C HIS A 5 -8.02 16.46 -23.76
N CYS A 6 -8.84 17.42 -23.30
CA CYS A 6 -10.30 17.30 -23.31
C CYS A 6 -11.01 18.13 -24.39
N HIS A 7 -10.26 18.90 -25.20
CA HIS A 7 -10.78 19.73 -26.29
C HIS A 7 -11.74 20.85 -25.88
N SER A 8 -11.83 21.20 -24.60
CA SER A 8 -12.57 22.38 -24.16
C SER A 8 -11.92 23.67 -24.64
N GLU A 9 -12.72 24.73 -24.79
CA GLU A 9 -12.19 26.07 -25.06
C GLU A 9 -11.36 26.57 -23.87
N LEU A 10 -10.24 27.22 -24.18
CA LEU A 10 -9.32 27.82 -23.22
C LEU A 10 -9.12 29.30 -23.54
N LYS A 11 -9.01 30.10 -22.48
CA LYS A 11 -8.56 31.49 -22.57
C LYS A 11 -7.11 31.53 -23.03
N ASP A 12 -6.72 32.64 -23.65
CA ASP A 12 -5.39 32.79 -24.25
C ASP A 12 -4.26 32.87 -23.20
N ASP A 13 -4.59 33.18 -21.94
CA ASP A 13 -3.66 33.26 -20.80
C ASP A 13 -3.79 32.07 -19.83
N ALA A 14 -4.55 31.04 -20.19
CA ALA A 14 -4.76 29.88 -19.33
C ALA A 14 -3.49 29.02 -19.23
N THR A 15 -3.01 28.78 -18.00
CA THR A 15 -1.90 27.86 -17.74
C THR A 15 -2.35 26.41 -17.52
N PHE A 16 -3.63 26.21 -17.19
CA PHE A 16 -4.25 24.89 -17.05
C PHE A 16 -5.69 24.92 -17.56
N CYS A 17 -6.22 23.75 -17.90
CA CYS A 17 -7.59 23.58 -18.34
C CYS A 17 -8.55 23.58 -17.14
N PRO A 18 -9.53 24.50 -17.07
CA PRO A 18 -10.51 24.54 -15.97
C PRO A 18 -11.53 23.39 -16.03
N HIS A 19 -11.58 22.63 -17.12
CA HIS A 19 -12.52 21.53 -17.31
C HIS A 19 -11.97 20.17 -16.89
N CYS A 20 -10.71 19.87 -17.22
CA CYS A 20 -10.09 18.59 -16.88
C CYS A 20 -8.83 18.71 -16.01
N GLY A 21 -8.37 19.92 -15.71
CA GLY A 21 -7.19 20.17 -14.88
C GLY A 21 -5.85 19.91 -15.59
N SER A 22 -5.86 19.51 -16.86
CA SER A 22 -4.61 19.28 -17.60
C SER A 22 -3.85 20.57 -17.84
N ASP A 23 -2.54 20.48 -17.93
CA ASP A 23 -1.70 21.58 -18.40
C ASP A 23 -2.18 22.06 -19.79
N ALA A 24 -2.14 23.38 -20.00
CA ALA A 24 -2.72 24.00 -21.19
C ALA A 24 -1.91 23.71 -22.47
N ASP A 25 -0.61 23.49 -22.33
CA ASP A 25 0.32 23.29 -23.45
C ASP A 25 0.51 21.80 -23.75
N THR A 26 0.76 21.00 -22.72
CA THR A 26 1.14 19.58 -22.85
C THR A 26 -0.07 18.65 -22.81
N GLY A 27 -1.15 19.03 -22.12
CA GLY A 27 -2.33 18.16 -21.95
C GLY A 27 -2.03 16.82 -21.28
N TRP A 28 -0.98 16.74 -20.45
CA TRP A 28 -0.49 15.49 -19.84
C TRP A 28 -0.14 14.39 -20.84
N LYS A 29 0.32 14.75 -22.04
CA LYS A 29 0.84 13.78 -23.00
C LYS A 29 2.06 13.04 -22.41
N GLU A 30 2.18 11.76 -22.76
CA GLU A 30 3.35 10.94 -22.43
C GLU A 30 4.66 11.64 -22.87
N GLY A 31 5.66 11.66 -21.98
CA GLY A 31 6.94 12.33 -22.21
C GLY A 31 6.95 13.83 -21.91
N ALA A 32 5.90 14.38 -21.29
CA ALA A 32 5.97 15.69 -20.67
C ALA A 32 6.82 15.61 -19.40
N GLU A 33 7.56 16.68 -19.08
CA GLU A 33 8.58 16.73 -18.02
C GLU A 33 8.11 16.18 -16.65
N PHE A 34 6.80 16.24 -16.37
CA PHE A 34 6.20 15.86 -15.09
C PHE A 34 5.36 14.57 -15.12
N THR A 35 5.09 13.96 -16.29
CA THR A 35 4.23 12.76 -16.35
C THR A 35 4.93 11.50 -15.86
N ASP A 36 6.27 11.51 -15.86
CA ASP A 36 7.09 10.34 -15.60
C ASP A 36 7.66 10.33 -14.17
N LEU A 37 7.12 11.20 -13.30
CA LEU A 37 7.50 11.22 -11.89
C LEU A 37 6.90 9.99 -11.19
N GLU A 38 7.77 9.18 -10.61
CA GLU A 38 7.36 8.08 -9.75
C GLU A 38 6.61 8.64 -8.53
N THR A 39 5.33 8.27 -8.40
CA THR A 39 4.58 8.56 -7.19
C THR A 39 5.08 7.66 -6.05
N PRO A 40 5.14 8.15 -4.80
CA PRO A 40 5.46 7.32 -3.64
C PRO A 40 4.56 6.08 -3.57
N ASP A 41 5.07 4.97 -3.04
CA ASP A 41 4.30 3.75 -2.83
C ASP A 41 3.19 4.01 -1.79
N TYR A 42 1.94 3.99 -2.26
CA TYR A 42 0.77 4.23 -1.42
C TYR A 42 0.61 3.18 -0.32
N ASP A 43 0.94 1.92 -0.62
CA ASP A 43 0.80 0.83 0.35
C ASP A 43 1.83 0.99 1.48
N GLU A 44 3.08 1.36 1.15
CA GLU A 44 4.11 1.67 2.15
C GLU A 44 3.72 2.85 3.05
N MET A 45 3.17 3.93 2.45
CA MET A 45 2.68 5.08 3.22
C MET A 45 1.55 4.70 4.17
N LEU A 46 0.61 3.85 3.71
CA LEU A 46 -0.51 3.40 4.52
C LEU A 46 -0.05 2.55 5.72
N GLU A 47 0.91 1.66 5.50
CA GLU A 47 1.49 0.83 6.56
C GLU A 47 2.21 1.67 7.63
N ASN A 48 3.00 2.66 7.20
CA ASN A 48 3.79 3.52 8.09
C ASN A 48 2.94 4.48 8.92
N GLU A 49 1.87 5.06 8.35
CA GLU A 49 1.05 6.09 9.01
C GLU A 49 -0.15 5.51 9.76
N PHE A 50 -0.83 4.52 9.18
CA PHE A 50 -2.13 4.05 9.69
C PHE A 50 -2.08 2.65 10.30
N GLY A 51 -0.97 1.92 10.16
CA GLY A 51 -0.75 0.63 10.81
C GLY A 51 -1.89 -0.36 10.58
N VAL A 52 -1.92 -1.02 9.43
CA VAL A 52 -2.97 -2.01 9.08
C VAL A 52 -3.11 -3.10 10.15
N ASP A 53 -4.12 -2.96 10.98
CA ASP A 53 -4.62 -3.94 11.95
C ASP A 53 -5.56 -4.94 11.25
N GLY A 54 -5.09 -5.52 10.14
CA GLY A 54 -5.99 -6.09 9.13
C GLY A 54 -5.83 -7.56 8.75
N THR A 55 -4.74 -8.25 9.10
CA THR A 55 -4.63 -9.70 8.82
C THR A 55 -3.90 -10.42 9.94
N GLY A 56 -4.65 -11.30 10.62
CA GLY A 56 -4.14 -12.09 11.72
C GLY A 56 -2.86 -12.82 11.32
N LYS A 57 -1.74 -12.44 11.94
CA LYS A 57 -0.57 -13.29 12.08
C LYS A 57 -1.09 -14.64 12.54
N LYS A 58 -1.18 -15.61 11.61
CA LYS A 58 -1.34 -17.03 11.95
C LYS A 58 -0.25 -17.29 12.97
N GLY A 59 -0.67 -17.54 14.21
CA GLY A 59 0.25 -17.71 15.32
C GLY A 59 1.31 -18.70 14.91
N LYS A 60 2.57 -18.25 14.89
CA LYS A 60 3.68 -19.17 15.07
C LYS A 60 3.42 -19.79 16.43
N THR A 61 2.74 -20.92 16.46
CA THR A 61 2.64 -21.74 17.67
C THR A 61 4.07 -21.94 18.11
N ASN A 62 4.43 -21.37 19.26
CA ASN A 62 5.81 -21.42 19.74
C ASN A 62 6.17 -22.89 19.92
N LEU A 63 6.88 -23.46 18.95
CA LEU A 63 7.19 -24.90 18.87
C LEU A 63 7.87 -25.38 20.17
N LEU A 64 8.65 -24.51 20.80
CA LEU A 64 9.25 -24.72 22.11
C LEU A 64 8.20 -24.92 23.23
N ALA A 65 7.10 -24.18 23.20
CA ALA A 65 6.01 -24.34 24.17
C ALA A 65 5.28 -25.68 23.97
N ALA A 66 5.11 -26.13 22.72
CA ALA A 66 4.54 -27.43 22.41
C ALA A 66 5.44 -28.58 22.91
N ILE A 67 6.76 -28.49 22.67
CA ILE A 67 7.73 -29.49 23.15
C ILE A 67 7.74 -29.51 24.69
N ALA A 68 7.76 -28.36 25.36
CA ALA A 68 7.73 -28.29 26.82
C ALA A 68 6.47 -28.94 27.40
N ALA A 69 5.29 -28.69 26.80
CA ALA A 69 4.04 -29.30 27.23
C ALA A 69 4.06 -30.84 27.10
N ILE A 70 4.62 -31.37 26.01
CA ILE A 70 4.76 -32.81 25.80
C ILE A 70 5.68 -33.43 26.85
N ILE A 71 6.84 -32.82 27.13
CA ILE A 71 7.79 -33.31 28.14
C ILE A 71 7.14 -33.37 29.52
N VAL A 72 6.43 -32.30 29.91
CA VAL A 72 5.71 -32.23 31.20
C VAL A 72 4.62 -33.31 31.28
N ALA A 73 3.85 -33.51 30.21
CA ALA A 73 2.82 -34.55 30.17
C ALA A 73 3.42 -35.96 30.29
N LEU A 74 4.51 -36.25 29.59
CA LEU A 74 5.20 -37.55 29.68
C LEU A 74 5.77 -37.78 31.08
N ALA A 75 6.37 -36.77 31.70
CA ALA A 75 6.86 -36.86 33.07
C ALA A 75 5.73 -37.12 34.08
N PHE A 76 4.59 -36.45 33.91
CA PHE A 76 3.42 -36.65 34.75
C PHE A 76 2.84 -38.06 34.60
N ILE A 77 2.71 -38.56 33.36
CA ILE A 77 2.25 -39.94 33.10
C ILE A 77 3.22 -40.94 33.74
N ALA A 78 4.54 -40.76 33.57
CA ALA A 78 5.52 -41.64 34.18
C ALA A 78 5.41 -41.66 35.72
N ALA A 79 5.20 -40.51 36.35
CA ALA A 79 5.06 -40.39 37.81
C ALA A 79 3.76 -40.98 38.37
N PHE A 80 2.73 -41.18 37.54
CA PHE A 80 1.44 -41.76 37.96
C PHE A 80 1.28 -43.23 37.53
N VAL A 81 2.12 -43.71 36.60
CA VAL A 81 2.10 -45.09 36.10
C VAL A 81 3.12 -45.99 36.83
N PHE A 82 4.19 -45.42 37.38
CA PHE A 82 5.17 -46.08 38.25
C PHE A 82 4.91 -45.76 39.73
#